data_AF-A0AB72Z1X6-F1
#
_entry.id   AF-A0AB72Z1X6-F1
#
_cell.length_a   1.000
_cell.length_b   1.000
_cell.length_c   1.000
_cell.angle_alpha   90.00
_cell.angle_beta   90.00
_cell.angle_gamma   90.00
#
_symmetry.space_group_name_H-M   'P 1'
#
loop_
_entity.id
_entity.type
_entity.pdbx_description
1 polymer ?
#
loop_
_entity_poly.entity_id
_entity_poly.type
_entity_poly.pdbx_seq_one_letter_code
_entity_poly.pdbx_strand_id
1 'polypeptide(L)'
;MSRTARIPRIIAMANMKGGVGKTTSTICTALALSRLGRKVEVRDIDPQGSATLWASKARAAGDPLPFDVLVANRFTVAVPPSDPDTWVLVDTPPASPT
;
A
#
# COMPACT_ATOMS: atom_id res chain seq x y z
N MET A 1 -4.88 20.05 -26.16
CA MET A 1 -4.98 18.61 -25.87
C MET A 1 -5.55 18.43 -24.47
N SER A 2 -6.80 17.97 -24.35
CA SER A 2 -7.45 17.76 -23.06
C SER A 2 -6.84 16.54 -22.38
N ARG A 3 -6.03 16.75 -21.34
CA ARG A 3 -5.54 15.67 -20.49
C ARG A 3 -6.70 15.30 -19.58
N THR A 4 -7.55 14.38 -19.99
CA THR A 4 -8.58 13.79 -19.12
C THR A 4 -7.90 13.41 -17.81
N ALA A 5 -8.35 13.97 -16.68
CA ALA A 5 -7.75 13.70 -15.39
C ALA A 5 -7.79 12.18 -15.16
N ARG A 6 -6.62 11.52 -15.21
CA ARG A 6 -6.54 10.09 -14.90
C ARG A 6 -6.79 9.92 -13.41
N ILE A 7 -7.83 9.16 -13.09
CA ILE A 7 -8.15 8.81 -11.71
C ILE A 7 -7.12 7.77 -11.26
N PRO A 8 -6.35 8.03 -10.19
CA PRO A 8 -5.39 7.07 -9.66
C PRO A 8 -6.12 5.81 -9.17
N ARG A 9 -5.49 4.65 -9.33
CA ARG A 9 -6.06 3.37 -8.90
C ARG A 9 -5.68 3.10 -7.44
N ILE A 10 -6.62 3.32 -6.53
CA ILE A 10 -6.44 3.07 -5.09
C ILE A 10 -7.20 1.81 -4.70
N ILE A 11 -6.52 0.83 -4.11
CA ILE A 11 -7.09 -0.45 -3.67
C ILE A 11 -6.83 -0.62 -2.17
N ALA A 12 -7.88 -0.79 -1.38
CA ALA A 12 -7.76 -1.02 0.06
C ALA A 12 -7.97 -2.50 0.40
N MET A 13 -7.04 -3.06 1.18
CA MET A 13 -7.14 -4.42 1.69
C MET A 13 -7.83 -4.41 3.04
N ALA A 14 -9.17 -4.49 3.02
CA ALA A 14 -10.02 -4.37 4.22
C ALA A 14 -10.53 -5.74 4.71
N ASN A 15 -10.32 -6.02 6.00
CA ASN A 15 -10.87 -7.21 6.67
C ASN A 15 -10.93 -6.99 8.19
N MET A 16 -12.09 -7.33 8.78
CA MET A 16 -12.41 -7.18 10.20
C MET A 16 -11.56 -8.07 11.13
N LYS A 17 -11.02 -9.18 10.63
CA LYS A 17 -10.22 -10.10 11.46
C LYS A 17 -8.72 -9.82 11.35
N GLY A 18 -8.02 -9.81 12.49
CA GLY A 18 -6.56 -9.80 12.54
C GLY A 18 -5.96 -11.13 12.07
N GLY A 19 -4.77 -11.11 11.46
CA GLY A 19 -4.07 -12.34 11.05
C GLY A 19 -4.63 -13.06 9.81
N VAL A 20 -5.53 -12.42 9.05
CA VAL A 20 -6.13 -12.98 7.81
C VAL A 20 -5.31 -12.69 6.54
N GLY A 21 -4.08 -12.20 6.70
CA GLY A 21 -3.18 -11.95 5.57
C GLY A 21 -3.43 -10.65 4.80
N LYS A 22 -4.00 -9.60 5.44
CA LYS A 22 -4.15 -8.26 4.83
C LYS A 22 -2.79 -7.71 4.36
N THR A 23 -1.87 -7.49 5.28
CA THR A 23 -0.50 -7.02 4.99
C THR A 23 0.20 -7.89 3.96
N THR A 24 0.12 -9.22 4.10
CA THR A 24 0.71 -10.16 3.14
C THR A 24 0.13 -9.96 1.75
N SER A 25 -1.20 -9.88 1.64
CA SER A 25 -1.87 -9.66 0.35
C SER A 25 -1.55 -8.29 -0.23
N THR A 26 -1.46 -7.25 0.61
CA THR A 26 -1.03 -5.90 0.22
C THR A 26 0.35 -5.93 -0.42
N ILE A 27 1.36 -6.50 0.27
CA ILE A 27 2.74 -6.56 -0.22
C ILE A 27 2.87 -7.47 -1.44
N CYS A 28 2.24 -8.64 -1.45
CA CYS A 28 2.30 -9.57 -2.58
C CYS A 28 1.63 -8.99 -3.83
N THR A 29 0.50 -8.29 -3.68
CA THR A 29 -0.17 -7.63 -4.81
C THR A 29 0.68 -6.47 -5.34
N ALA A 30 1.30 -5.68 -4.45
CA ALA A 30 2.21 -4.61 -4.84
C ALA A 30 3.41 -5.15 -5.65
N LEU A 31 4.01 -6.26 -5.19
CA LEU A 31 5.09 -6.95 -5.90
C LEU A 31 4.64 -7.47 -7.27
N ALA A 32 3.46 -8.08 -7.35
CA ALA A 32 2.92 -8.56 -8.61
C ALA A 32 2.68 -7.41 -9.61
N LEU A 33 2.11 -6.30 -9.16
CA LEU A 33 1.89 -5.11 -9.99
C LEU A 33 3.22 -4.48 -10.45
N SER A 34 4.20 -4.39 -9.55
CA SER A 34 5.54 -3.90 -9.88
C SER A 34 6.23 -4.79 -10.93
N ARG A 35 6.13 -6.12 -10.79
CA ARG A 35 6.62 -7.09 -11.79
C ARG A 35 5.93 -6.98 -13.15
N LEU A 36 4.71 -6.49 -13.19
CA LEU A 36 3.98 -6.16 -14.43
C LEU A 36 4.32 -4.76 -14.99
N GLY A 37 5.36 -4.10 -14.47
CA GLY A 37 5.82 -2.79 -14.92
C GLY A 37 4.94 -1.63 -14.46
N ARG A 38 4.10 -1.82 -13.44
CA ARG A 38 3.29 -0.73 -12.86
C ARG A 38 4.10 0.04 -11.82
N LYS A 39 3.89 1.36 -11.78
CA LYS A 39 4.31 2.19 -10.65
C LYS A 39 3.39 1.88 -9.47
N VAL A 40 3.98 1.62 -8.30
CA VAL A 40 3.25 1.17 -7.12
C VAL A 40 3.73 1.95 -5.89
N GLU A 41 2.80 2.22 -4.99
CA GLU A 41 3.04 2.74 -3.65
C GLU A 41 2.14 1.97 -2.68
N VAL A 42 2.66 1.61 -1.51
CA VAL A 42 1.86 1.06 -0.41
C VAL A 42 1.68 2.12 0.66
N ARG A 43 0.45 2.24 1.19
CA ARG A 43 0.11 3.11 2.32
C ARG A 43 -0.30 2.25 3.51
N ASP A 44 0.52 2.27 4.53
CA ASP A 44 0.27 1.59 5.79
C ASP A 44 -0.51 2.52 6.71
N ILE A 45 -1.79 2.20 6.95
CA ILE A 45 -2.63 2.90 7.93
C ILE A 45 -2.93 2.03 9.15
N ASP A 46 -2.37 0.83 9.24
CA ASP A 46 -2.52 -0.04 10.41
C ASP A 46 -1.62 0.50 11.54
N PRO A 47 -2.16 0.85 12.73
CA PRO A 47 -1.35 1.27 13.87
C PRO A 47 -0.26 0.27 14.28
N GLN A 48 -0.41 -1.03 13.93
CA GLN A 48 0.61 -2.04 14.16
C GLN A 48 1.81 -1.91 13.21
N GLY A 49 1.69 -1.15 12.12
CA GLY A 49 2.79 -0.85 11.19
C GLY A 49 3.39 -2.08 10.50
N SER A 50 2.57 -3.12 10.26
CA SER A 50 3.06 -4.42 9.78
C SER A 50 3.69 -4.33 8.39
N ALA A 51 3.13 -3.54 7.48
CA ALA A 51 3.70 -3.34 6.14
C ALA A 51 5.00 -2.51 6.21
N THR A 52 5.01 -1.48 7.06
CA THR A 52 6.18 -0.62 7.28
C THR A 52 7.36 -1.41 7.85
N LEU A 53 7.09 -2.27 8.85
CA LEU A 53 8.10 -3.15 9.43
C LEU A 53 8.64 -4.16 8.39
N TRP A 54 7.76 -4.68 7.52
CA TRP A 54 8.19 -5.55 6.42
C TRP A 54 9.20 -4.85 5.52
N ALA A 55 8.88 -3.64 5.03
CA ALA A 55 9.77 -2.88 4.16
C ALA A 55 11.12 -2.56 4.83
N SER A 56 11.09 -2.22 6.13
CA SER A 56 12.31 -2.00 6.92
C SER A 56 13.18 -3.26 6.99
N LYS A 57 12.59 -4.43 7.29
CA LYS A 57 13.31 -5.71 7.32
C LYS A 57 13.89 -6.10 5.97
N ALA A 58 13.13 -5.91 4.89
CA ALA A 58 13.59 -6.19 3.53
C ALA A 58 14.82 -5.36 3.16
N ARG A 59 14.78 -4.05 3.47
CA ARG A 59 15.93 -3.14 3.30
C ARG A 59 17.14 -3.57 4.15
N ALA A 60 16.93 -3.91 5.41
CA ALA A 60 17.99 -4.36 6.31
C ALA A 60 18.65 -5.67 5.83
N ALA A 61 17.90 -6.52 5.15
CA ALA A 61 18.40 -7.76 4.54
C ALA A 61 19.12 -7.55 3.18
N GLY A 62 19.21 -6.31 2.68
CA GLY A 62 19.82 -6.01 1.38
C GLY A 62 18.91 -6.30 0.17
N ASP A 63 17.62 -6.58 0.39
CA ASP A 63 16.63 -6.85 -0.66
C ASP A 63 15.43 -5.90 -0.52
N PRO A 64 15.60 -4.59 -0.82
CA PRO A 64 14.53 -3.62 -0.67
C PRO A 64 13.38 -3.89 -1.64
N LEU A 65 12.15 -3.59 -1.22
CA LEU A 65 10.98 -3.66 -2.08
C LEU A 65 11.13 -2.69 -3.27
N PRO A 66 10.59 -3.03 -4.46
CA PRO A 66 10.68 -2.20 -5.66
C PRO A 66 9.70 -1.02 -5.67
N PHE A 67 9.10 -0.71 -4.53
CA PHE A 67 8.14 0.36 -4.30
C PHE A 67 8.26 0.85 -2.86
N ASP A 68 7.77 2.06 -2.62
CA ASP A 68 7.76 2.64 -1.28
C ASP A 68 6.58 2.11 -0.44
N VAL A 69 6.84 1.97 0.86
CA VAL A 69 5.81 1.77 1.88
C VAL A 69 5.78 3.01 2.75
N LEU A 70 4.69 3.77 2.66
CA LEU A 70 4.50 5.04 3.35
C LEU A 70 3.57 4.85 4.55
N VAL A 71 3.95 5.41 5.69
CA VAL A 71 3.03 5.56 6.82
C VAL A 71 1.99 6.62 6.46
N ALA A 72 0.71 6.26 6.55
CA ALA A 72 -0.40 7.14 6.25
C ALA A 72 -1.38 7.21 7.42
N ASN A 73 -2.30 8.17 7.37
CA ASN A 73 -3.39 8.31 8.31
C ASN A 73 -4.69 8.63 7.57
N ARG A 74 -5.80 8.79 8.30
CA ARG A 74 -7.12 9.07 7.73
C ARG A 74 -7.19 10.29 6.79
N PHE A 75 -6.26 11.24 6.91
CA PHE A 75 -6.20 12.44 6.09
C PHE A 75 -5.30 12.28 4.87
N THR A 76 -4.26 11.44 4.95
CA THR A 76 -3.28 11.26 3.88
C THR A 76 -3.54 10.05 3.00
N VAL A 77 -4.29 9.05 3.50
CA VAL A 77 -4.50 7.77 2.81
C VAL A 77 -5.18 7.90 1.45
N ALA A 78 -6.02 8.93 1.26
CA ALA A 78 -6.75 9.17 0.02
C ALA A 78 -6.13 10.28 -0.86
N VAL A 79 -5.00 10.87 -0.44
CA VAL A 79 -4.34 11.92 -1.22
C VAL A 79 -3.87 11.32 -2.56
N PRO A 80 -4.18 11.92 -3.71
CA PRO A 80 -3.69 11.43 -4.99
C PRO A 80 -2.17 11.27 -5.00
N PRO A 81 -1.62 10.18 -5.55
CA PRO A 81 -0.18 10.06 -5.74
C PRO A 81 0.34 11.15 -6.68
N SER A 82 1.60 11.53 -6.55
CA SER A 82 2.25 12.56 -7.38
C SER A 82 2.19 12.22 -8.88
N ASP A 83 2.27 10.93 -9.22
CA ASP A 83 2.09 10.42 -10.58
C ASP A 83 0.71 9.74 -10.69
N PRO A 84 -0.19 10.21 -11.59
CA PRO A 84 -1.53 9.65 -11.75
C PRO A 84 -1.56 8.21 -12.27
N ASP A 85 -0.47 7.70 -12.83
CA ASP A 85 -0.37 6.30 -13.29
C ASP A 85 0.09 5.34 -12.16
N THR A 86 0.37 5.86 -10.96
CA THR A 86 0.72 5.06 -9.77
C THR A 86 -0.48 4.32 -9.19
N TRP A 87 -0.29 3.04 -8.91
CA TRP A 87 -1.21 2.20 -8.15
C TRP A 87 -0.93 2.37 -6.66
N VAL A 88 -1.97 2.67 -5.89
CA VAL A 88 -1.87 2.83 -4.44
C VAL A 88 -2.55 1.65 -3.78
N LEU A 89 -1.81 0.91 -2.96
CA LEU A 89 -2.35 -0.20 -2.17
C LEU A 89 -2.38 0.22 -0.70
N VAL A 90 -3.53 0.10 -0.05
CA VAL A 90 -3.72 0.53 1.33
C VAL A 90 -3.80 -0.69 2.23
N ASP A 91 -2.86 -0.81 3.17
CA ASP A 91 -2.92 -1.77 4.27
C ASP A 91 -3.75 -1.18 5.40
N THR A 92 -4.88 -1.82 5.72
CA THR A 92 -5.86 -1.28 6.68
C THR A 92 -5.79 -1.98 8.03
N PRO A 93 -6.07 -1.29 9.15
CA PRO A 93 -6.17 -1.95 10.44
C PRO A 93 -7.28 -3.00 10.46
N PRO A 94 -7.20 -4.01 11.36
CA PRO A 94 -8.39 -4.80 11.69
C PRO A 94 -9.49 -3.87 12.22
N ALA A 95 -10.76 -4.14 11.89
CA ALA A 95 -11.84 -3.42 12.54
C ALA A 95 -11.88 -3.85 14.01
N SER A 96 -11.89 -2.88 14.92
CA SER A 96 -12.09 -3.15 16.35
C SER A 96 -13.45 -3.82 16.54
N PRO A 97 -13.56 -4.90 17.33
CA PRO A 97 -14.86 -5.28 17.85
C PRO A 97 -15.31 -4.14 18.78
N THR A 98 -16.43 -3.50 18.42
CA THR A 98 -17.22 -2.69 19.36
C THR A 98 -17.63 -3.54 20.55
#